data_AF-A0A1G9W4A5-F1
#
_entry.id   AF-A0A1G9W4A5-F1
#
_cell.length_a   1.000
_cell.length_b   1.000
_cell.length_c   1.000
_cell.angle_alpha   90.00
_cell.angle_beta   90.00
_cell.angle_gamma   90.00
#
_symmetry.space_group_name_H-M   'P 1'
#
loop_
_entity.id
_entity.type
_entity.pdbx_description
1 polymer ?
#
loop_
_entity_poly.entity_id
_entity_poly.type
_entity_poly.pdbx_seq_one_letter_code
_entity_poly.pdbx_strand_id
1 'polypeptide(L)'
;MSDSEAYNGWANRETWAFHLWVSNDSGMYETLRESVEEFAYNCDEMSNWRLGEFVVEWVKDLLEECGQAGGDMYREIGSWWRVDEREIGAAMREAYIS
;
A
#
# COMPACT_ATOMS: atom_id res chain seq x y z
N MET A 1 24.50 -17.17 7.87
CA MET A 1 23.81 -16.50 6.75
C MET A 1 22.96 -15.45 7.41
N SER A 2 23.21 -14.16 7.19
CA SER A 2 22.40 -13.12 7.82
C SER A 2 21.02 -13.18 7.20
N ASP A 3 20.01 -13.56 7.97
CA ASP A 3 18.64 -13.20 7.65
C ASP A 3 18.67 -11.70 7.30
N SER A 4 18.31 -11.34 6.07
CA SER A 4 17.93 -9.95 5.82
C SER A 4 16.79 -9.70 6.80
N GLU A 5 17.06 -8.99 7.90
CA GLU A 5 16.15 -8.86 9.03
C GLU A 5 14.88 -8.15 8.56
N ALA A 6 13.90 -8.94 8.13
CA ALA A 6 12.58 -8.46 7.75
C ALA A 6 12.02 -7.64 8.91
N TYR A 7 11.55 -6.43 8.63
CA TYR A 7 11.01 -5.55 9.64
C TYR A 7 9.57 -5.96 9.93
N ASN A 8 9.32 -6.58 11.09
CA ASN A 8 8.01 -7.11 11.45
C ASN A 8 7.41 -8.06 10.39
N GLY A 9 8.27 -8.84 9.71
CA GLY A 9 7.85 -9.74 8.64
C GLY A 9 7.70 -9.11 7.26
N TRP A 10 7.96 -7.80 7.13
CA TRP A 10 7.97 -7.07 5.85
C TRP A 10 9.39 -6.83 5.35
N ALA A 11 9.56 -6.58 4.06
CA ALA A 11 10.85 -6.31 3.43
C ALA A 11 11.65 -5.18 4.11
N ASN A 12 10.95 -4.17 4.66
CA ASN A 12 11.55 -3.06 5.40
C ASN A 12 10.49 -2.29 6.23
N ARG A 13 10.98 -1.33 7.04
CA ARG A 13 10.13 -0.48 7.89
C ARG A 13 9.13 0.33 7.07
N GLU A 14 9.55 0.92 5.96
CA GLU A 14 8.69 1.79 5.14
C GLU A 14 7.50 1.01 4.56
N THR A 15 7.73 -0.23 4.12
CA THR A 15 6.70 -1.13 3.59
C THR A 15 5.72 -1.55 4.70
N TRP A 16 6.23 -1.92 5.88
CA TRP A 16 5.37 -2.20 7.04
C TRP A 16 4.54 -0.98 7.46
N ALA A 17 5.16 0.21 7.52
CA ALA A 17 4.47 1.44 7.94
C ALA A 17 3.39 1.83 6.94
N PHE A 18 3.65 1.72 5.64
CA PHE A 18 2.66 1.94 4.59
C PHE A 18 1.48 0.98 4.75
N HIS A 19 1.74 -0.33 4.84
CA HIS A 19 0.69 -1.33 5.01
C HIS A 19 -0.13 -1.07 6.28
N LEU A 20 0.52 -0.74 7.40
CA LEU A 20 -0.15 -0.46 8.67
C LEU A 20 -1.14 0.69 8.53
N TRP A 21 -0.75 1.77 7.87
CA TRP A 21 -1.63 2.92 7.64
C TRP A 21 -2.82 2.56 6.77
N VAL A 22 -2.57 1.89 5.66
CA VAL A 22 -3.59 1.51 4.69
C VAL A 22 -4.59 0.50 5.26
N SER A 23 -4.14 -0.43 6.10
CA SER A 23 -4.99 -1.49 6.64
C SER A 23 -5.72 -1.12 7.94
N ASN A 24 -5.21 -0.16 8.73
CA ASN A 24 -5.84 0.21 10.00
C ASN A 24 -6.98 1.23 9.87
N ASP A 25 -6.99 2.05 8.82
CA ASP A 25 -8.03 3.07 8.67
C ASP A 25 -9.30 2.45 8.08
N SER A 26 -10.30 2.23 8.94
CA SER A 26 -11.59 1.65 8.53
C SER A 26 -12.37 2.53 7.54
N GLY A 27 -12.11 3.84 7.49
CA GLY A 27 -12.73 4.75 6.54
C GLY A 27 -12.10 4.65 5.15
N MET A 28 -10.78 4.42 5.08
CA MET A 28 -10.08 4.16 3.83
C MET A 28 -10.33 2.75 3.29
N TYR A 29 -10.57 1.78 4.18
CA TYR A 29 -10.68 0.37 3.83
C TYR A 29 -11.70 0.10 2.72
N GLU A 30 -12.94 0.58 2.84
CA GLU A 30 -13.97 0.32 1.82
C GLU A 30 -13.67 1.02 0.50
N THR A 31 -13.24 2.28 0.54
CA THR A 31 -12.91 3.05 -0.67
C THR A 31 -11.73 2.44 -1.41
N LEU A 32 -10.70 2.00 -0.67
CA LEU A 32 -9.55 1.33 -1.27
C LEU A 32 -9.94 -0.04 -1.82
N ARG A 33 -10.76 -0.81 -1.11
CA ARG A 33 -11.26 -2.11 -1.58
C ARG A 33 -11.98 -1.94 -2.92
N GLU A 34 -12.92 -1.01 -3.02
CA GLU A 34 -13.66 -0.71 -4.26
C GLU A 34 -12.70 -0.31 -5.39
N SER A 35 -11.71 0.54 -5.10
CA SER A 35 -10.71 0.99 -6.07
C SER A 35 -9.82 -0.18 -6.55
N VAL A 36 -9.43 -1.08 -5.65
CA VAL A 36 -8.65 -2.28 -5.96
C VAL A 36 -9.46 -3.28 -6.78
N GLU A 37 -10.73 -3.50 -6.45
CA GLU A 37 -11.63 -4.37 -7.20
C GLU A 37 -11.88 -3.82 -8.62
N GLU A 38 -12.10 -2.52 -8.76
CA GLU A 38 -12.26 -1.87 -10.07
C GLU A 38 -10.98 -1.97 -10.89
N PHE A 39 -9.82 -1.71 -10.29
CA PHE A 39 -8.53 -1.89 -10.94
C PHE A 39 -8.34 -3.32 -11.42
N ALA A 40 -8.62 -4.31 -10.55
CA ALA A 40 -8.49 -5.73 -10.86
C ALA A 40 -9.41 -6.16 -12.00
N TYR A 41 -10.65 -5.66 -12.02
CA TYR A 41 -11.63 -5.94 -13.07
C TYR A 41 -11.19 -5.43 -14.45
N ASN A 42 -10.54 -4.26 -14.49
CA ASN A 42 -10.11 -3.61 -15.73
C ASN A 42 -8.67 -3.98 -16.14
N CYS A 43 -7.94 -4.74 -15.34
CA CYS A 43 -6.54 -5.10 -15.61
C CYS A 43 -6.42 -6.49 -16.25
N ASP A 44 -6.18 -6.53 -17.57
CA ASP A 44 -6.02 -7.79 -18.34
C ASP A 44 -4.96 -8.73 -17.74
N GLU A 45 -3.88 -8.18 -17.19
CA GLU A 45 -2.81 -8.93 -16.54
C GLU A 45 -2.37 -8.23 -15.25
N MET A 46 -3.08 -8.55 -14.17
CA MET A 46 -2.79 -8.02 -12.85
C MET A 46 -1.68 -8.83 -12.16
N SER A 47 -0.50 -8.23 -12.03
CA SER A 47 0.60 -8.73 -11.18
C SER A 47 0.60 -8.04 -9.81
N ASN A 48 1.27 -8.62 -8.82
CA ASN A 48 1.42 -7.97 -7.51
C ASN A 48 2.17 -6.63 -7.61
N TRP A 49 3.12 -6.52 -8.54
CA TRP A 49 3.79 -5.23 -8.77
C TRP A 49 2.80 -4.16 -9.24
N ARG A 50 1.97 -4.46 -10.24
CA ARG A 50 0.99 -3.50 -10.78
C ARG A 50 -0.06 -3.07 -9.76
N LEU A 51 -0.56 -4.03 -8.97
CA LEU A 51 -1.51 -3.72 -7.91
C LEU A 51 -0.85 -2.87 -6.81
N GLY A 52 0.39 -3.17 -6.46
CA GLY A 52 1.16 -2.37 -5.51
C GLY A 52 1.39 -0.93 -5.95
N GLU A 53 1.85 -0.75 -7.20
CA GLU A 53 2.04 0.57 -7.82
C GLU A 53 0.73 1.36 -7.77
N PHE A 54 -0.38 0.76 -8.20
CA PHE A 54 -1.70 1.39 -8.14
C PHE A 54 -2.07 1.84 -6.72
N VAL A 55 -1.92 0.98 -5.72
CA VAL A 55 -2.28 1.28 -4.33
C VAL A 55 -1.39 2.40 -3.77
N VAL A 56 -0.08 2.36 -4.05
CA VAL A 56 0.85 3.41 -3.59
C VAL A 56 0.49 4.76 -4.20
N GLU A 57 0.23 4.82 -5.51
CA GLU A 57 -0.16 6.08 -6.17
C GLU A 57 -1.53 6.58 -5.70
N TRP A 58 -2.52 5.70 -5.60
CA TRP A 58 -3.85 6.04 -5.08
C TRP A 58 -3.77 6.66 -3.68
N VAL A 59 -2.93 6.08 -2.80
CA VAL A 59 -2.71 6.63 -1.46
C VAL A 59 -2.00 7.98 -1.53
N LYS A 60 -1.00 8.17 -2.41
CA LYS A 60 -0.34 9.48 -2.56
C LYS A 60 -1.33 10.56 -2.97
N ASP A 61 -2.19 10.27 -3.93
CA ASP A 61 -3.22 11.21 -4.42
C ASP A 61 -4.18 11.57 -3.29
N LEU A 62 -4.67 10.58 -2.53
CA LEU A 62 -5.54 10.81 -1.37
C LEU A 62 -4.89 11.74 -0.33
N LEU A 63 -3.60 11.53 -0.04
CA LEU A 63 -2.89 12.35 0.96
C LEU A 63 -2.67 13.78 0.48
N GLU A 64 -2.42 13.97 -0.82
CA GLU A 64 -2.31 15.31 -1.40
C GLU A 64 -3.62 16.08 -1.23
N GLU A 65 -4.76 15.42 -1.45
CA GLU A 65 -6.09 16.00 -1.24
C GLU A 65 -6.40 16.28 0.24
N CYS A 66 -5.89 15.44 1.15
CA CYS A 66 -6.11 15.56 2.60
C CYS A 66 -5.24 16.65 3.28
N GLY A 67 -4.33 17.30 2.55
CA GLY A 67 -3.53 18.42 3.03
C GLY A 67 -2.67 18.08 4.25
N GLN A 68 -2.86 18.79 5.38
CA GLN A 68 -1.99 18.63 6.56
C GLN A 68 -2.03 17.21 7.14
N ALA A 69 -3.19 16.55 7.15
CA ALA A 69 -3.32 15.18 7.62
C ALA A 69 -2.52 14.20 6.73
N GLY A 70 -2.51 14.44 5.42
CA GLY A 70 -1.67 13.69 4.49
C GLY A 70 -0.18 13.89 4.73
N GLY A 71 0.22 15.11 5.10
CA GLY A 71 1.59 15.45 5.45
C GLY A 71 2.14 14.71 6.68
N ASP A 72 1.31 14.37 7.66
CA ASP A 72 1.73 13.62 8.85
C ASP A 72 2.00 12.16 8.50
N MET A 73 1.13 11.52 7.72
CA MET A 73 1.34 10.16 7.24
C MET A 73 2.58 10.04 6.34
N TYR A 74 2.81 11.02 5.47
CA TYR A 74 4.01 11.09 4.63
C TYR A 74 5.31 11.03 5.45
N ARG A 75 5.34 11.71 6.60
CA ARG A 75 6.50 11.71 7.52
C ARG A 75 6.65 10.39 8.27
N GLU A 76 5.55 9.76 8.65
CA GLU A 76 5.59 8.49 9.39
C GLU A 76 6.07 7.32 8.53
N ILE A 77 5.61 7.26 7.27
CA ILE A 77 6.13 6.29 6.30
C ILE A 77 7.62 6.55 6.05
N GLY A 78 8.01 7.81 5.88
CA GLY A 78 9.40 8.19 5.65
C GLY A 78 9.76 8.14 4.16
N SER A 79 10.59 7.16 3.75
CA SER A 79 11.05 7.09 2.37
C SER A 79 10.12 6.26 1.49
N TRP A 80 9.26 6.95 0.74
CA TRP A 80 8.32 6.32 -0.20
C TRP A 80 9.00 5.47 -1.27
N TRP A 81 10.21 5.85 -1.70
CA TRP A 81 11.02 5.08 -2.65
C TRP A 81 11.51 3.72 -2.12
N ARG A 82 11.36 3.48 -0.80
CA ARG A 82 11.72 2.20 -0.17
C ARG A 82 10.52 1.29 0.05
N VAL A 83 9.30 1.74 -0.22
CA VAL A 83 8.10 0.90 -0.14
C VAL A 83 8.20 -0.17 -1.21
N ASP A 84 8.16 -1.45 -0.80
CA ASP A 84 8.13 -2.57 -1.73
C ASP A 84 6.70 -2.76 -2.26
N GLU A 85 6.44 -2.15 -3.41
CA GLU A 85 5.16 -2.25 -4.11
C GLU A 85 4.74 -3.70 -4.36
N ARG A 86 5.68 -4.63 -4.62
CA ARG A 86 5.30 -6.02 -4.87
C ARG A 86 4.73 -6.69 -3.64
N GLU A 87 5.30 -6.38 -2.47
CA GLU A 87 4.81 -6.90 -1.19
C GLU A 87 3.47 -6.26 -0.81
N ILE A 88 3.30 -4.94 -1.05
CA ILE A 88 2.01 -4.27 -0.90
C ILE A 88 0.94 -4.91 -1.77
N GLY A 89 1.19 -5.07 -3.07
CA GLY A 89 0.20 -5.66 -3.97
C GLY A 89 -0.10 -7.12 -3.65
N ALA A 90 0.86 -7.89 -3.11
CA ALA A 90 0.59 -9.22 -2.61
C ALA A 90 -0.40 -9.19 -1.44
N ALA A 91 -0.17 -8.31 -0.46
CA ALA A 91 -1.05 -8.15 0.70
C ALA A 91 -2.46 -7.65 0.30
N MET A 92 -2.55 -6.67 -0.61
CA MET A 92 -3.84 -6.14 -1.07
C MET A 92 -4.64 -7.18 -1.87
N ARG A 93 -3.96 -8.01 -2.66
CA ARG A 93 -4.61 -9.13 -3.36
C ARG A 93 -5.21 -10.12 -2.36
N GLU A 94 -4.46 -10.49 -1.33
CA GLU A 94 -4.93 -11.40 -0.28
C GLU A 94 -6.12 -10.82 0.49
N ALA A 95 -6.11 -9.51 0.74
CA ALA A 95 -7.15 -8.81 1.48
C ALA A 95 -8.46 -8.63 0.68
N TYR A 96 -8.39 -8.34 -0.61
CA TYR A 96 -9.53 -7.81 -1.38
C TYR A 96 -9.99 -8.65 -2.58
N ILE A 97 -9.17 -9.58 -3.07
CA ILE A 97 -9.42 -10.25 -4.37
C ILE A 97 -9.55 -11.77 -4.18
N SER A 98 -10.27 -12.22 -3.14
CA SER A 98 -10.46 -13.66 -2.87
C SER A 98 -11.45 -14.33 -3.83
#